data_AF-A0A5M4D7R5-F1
#
_entry.id   AF-A0A5M4D7R5-F1
#
_cell.length_a   1.000
_cell.length_b   1.000
_cell.length_c   1.000
_cell.angle_alpha   90.00
_cell.angle_beta   90.00
_cell.angle_gamma   90.00
#
_symmetry.space_group_name_H-M   'P 1'
#
loop_
_entity.id
_entity.type
_entity.pdbx_description
1 polymer ?
#
loop_
_entity_poly.entity_id
_entity_poly.type
_entity_poly.pdbx_seq_one_letter_code
_entity_poly.pdbx_strand_id
1 'polypeptide(L)'
;MSQAENAAPATNAFKPEISYDDFVKVDLRVARIVSAEPHPNADRLVKLQLDDGSGQPRQICAGIRGHYQPDQLIGRQIIIVANLAPRKIRGEESRGMLLAASDAPKDSEERRIILLAPMSEIAPGSTVS
;
A
#
# COMPACT_ATOMS: atom_id res chain seq x y z
N MET A 1 -39.16 3.11 -7.35
CA MET A 1 -37.93 2.34 -7.67
C MET A 1 -36.88 3.36 -7.99
N SER A 2 -35.97 3.58 -7.04
CA SER A 2 -34.96 4.66 -7.08
C SER A 2 -33.86 4.29 -8.06
N GLN A 3 -33.56 5.19 -9.00
CA GLN A 3 -32.41 5.08 -9.88
C GLN A 3 -31.15 5.32 -9.04
N ALA A 4 -30.27 4.33 -8.96
CA ALA A 4 -28.93 4.52 -8.44
C ALA A 4 -28.12 5.26 -9.52
N GLU A 5 -27.84 6.53 -9.25
CA GLU A 5 -27.01 7.42 -10.05
C GLU A 5 -25.59 6.84 -10.08
N ASN A 6 -25.20 6.36 -11.27
CA ASN A 6 -23.88 5.80 -11.54
C ASN A 6 -22.88 6.97 -11.58
N ALA A 7 -22.29 7.32 -10.44
CA ALA A 7 -21.24 8.32 -10.35
C ALA A 7 -20.03 7.83 -11.15
N ALA A 8 -19.79 8.43 -12.32
CA ALA A 8 -18.60 8.19 -13.13
C ALA A 8 -17.35 8.55 -12.29
N PRO A 9 -16.31 7.69 -12.26
CA PRO A 9 -15.10 8.01 -11.51
C PRO A 9 -14.44 9.27 -12.07
N ALA A 10 -13.91 10.10 -11.17
CA ALA A 10 -13.17 11.31 -11.50
C ALA A 10 -12.12 11.01 -12.59
N THR A 11 -12.05 11.86 -13.62
CA THR A 11 -11.13 11.70 -14.76
C THR A 11 -9.67 11.85 -14.32
N ASN A 12 -9.09 10.79 -13.78
CA ASN A 12 -7.65 10.62 -13.66
C ASN A 12 -7.13 10.30 -15.06
N ALA A 13 -6.66 11.33 -15.79
CA ALA A 13 -5.99 11.13 -17.06
C ALA A 13 -4.84 10.12 -16.90
N PHE A 14 -4.74 9.18 -17.84
CA PHE A 14 -3.62 8.24 -17.86
C PHE A 14 -2.30 9.01 -17.93
N LYS A 15 -1.31 8.55 -17.16
CA LYS A 15 0.06 9.07 -17.26
C LYS A 15 0.65 8.72 -18.63
N PRO A 16 1.70 9.43 -19.08
CA PRO A 16 2.43 9.04 -20.28
C PRO A 16 2.89 7.58 -20.23
N GLU A 17 2.96 6.96 -21.40
CA GLU A 17 3.49 5.60 -21.56
C GLU A 17 4.94 5.52 -21.05
N ILE A 18 5.28 4.39 -20.45
CA ILE A 18 6.64 4.07 -20.01
C ILE A 18 7.16 2.84 -20.75
N SER A 19 8.47 2.70 -20.81
CA SER A 19 9.09 1.50 -21.38
C SER A 19 8.96 0.30 -20.41
N TYR A 20 9.08 -0.92 -20.94
CA TYR A 20 9.18 -2.11 -20.10
C TYR A 20 10.39 -2.05 -19.16
N ASP A 21 11.51 -1.47 -19.61
CA ASP A 21 12.71 -1.29 -18.80
C ASP A 21 12.45 -0.40 -17.57
N ASP A 22 11.55 0.58 -17.67
CA ASP A 22 11.16 1.39 -16.52
C ASP A 22 10.33 0.60 -15.51
N PHE A 23 9.48 -0.31 -15.99
CA PHE A 23 8.72 -1.22 -15.12
C PHE A 23 9.63 -2.19 -14.37
N VAL A 24 10.58 -2.83 -15.07
CA VAL A 24 11.52 -3.80 -14.47
C VAL A 24 12.41 -3.18 -13.38
N LYS A 25 12.65 -1.87 -13.43
CA LYS A 25 13.36 -1.15 -12.35
C LYS A 25 12.59 -1.13 -11.03
N VAL A 26 11.27 -1.36 -11.04
CA VAL A 26 10.44 -1.32 -9.82
C VAL A 26 10.39 -2.73 -9.23
N ASP A 27 10.95 -2.91 -8.04
CA ASP A 27 10.93 -4.22 -7.37
C ASP A 27 9.62 -4.38 -6.59
N LEU A 28 8.64 -5.00 -7.24
CA LEU A 28 7.35 -5.30 -6.65
C LEU A 28 7.34 -6.67 -5.98
N ARG A 29 6.96 -6.71 -4.70
CA ARG A 29 6.96 -7.94 -3.88
C ARG A 29 5.64 -8.14 -3.16
N VAL A 30 5.25 -9.40 -3.01
CA VAL A 30 4.22 -9.78 -2.04
C VAL A 30 4.85 -9.84 -0.66
N ALA A 31 4.26 -9.14 0.30
CA ALA A 31 4.69 -9.13 1.69
C ALA A 31 3.53 -9.48 2.62
N ARG A 32 3.84 -10.12 3.75
CA ARG A 32 2.87 -10.43 4.80
C ARG A 32 3.02 -9.44 5.95
N ILE A 33 1.92 -8.88 6.42
CA ILE A 33 1.93 -7.99 7.59
C ILE A 33 2.10 -8.84 8.84
N VAL A 34 3.20 -8.64 9.56
CA VAL A 34 3.50 -9.37 10.82
C VAL A 34 3.10 -8.56 12.05
N SER A 35 3.16 -7.23 11.98
CA SER A 35 2.59 -6.34 13.00
C SER A 35 2.10 -5.04 12.39
N ALA A 36 1.13 -4.42 13.05
CA ALA A 36 0.58 -3.13 12.68
C ALA A 36 0.27 -2.33 13.94
N GLU A 37 0.73 -1.08 13.98
CA GLU A 37 0.55 -0.19 15.13
C GLU A 37 0.27 1.25 14.65
N PRO A 38 -0.53 2.05 15.37
CA PRO A 38 -0.67 3.46 15.08
C PRO A 38 0.70 4.16 15.11
N HIS A 39 0.95 5.07 14.16
CA HIS A 39 2.19 5.84 14.17
C HIS A 39 2.20 6.81 15.37
N PRO A 40 3.27 6.87 16.18
CA PRO A 40 3.30 7.64 17.44
C PRO A 40 3.06 9.14 17.22
N ASN A 41 3.64 9.69 16.14
CA ASN A 41 3.59 11.12 15.82
C ASN A 41 2.71 11.48 14.60
N ALA A 42 1.83 10.58 14.13
CA ALA A 42 0.99 10.83 12.96
C ALA A 42 -0.40 10.17 13.02
N ASP A 43 -1.44 10.99 13.00
CA ASP A 43 -2.83 10.55 13.15
C ASP A 43 -3.37 9.78 11.95
N ARG A 44 -2.77 9.97 10.76
CA ARG A 44 -3.20 9.31 9.52
C ARG A 44 -2.36 8.09 9.15
N LEU A 45 -1.27 7.82 9.88
CA LEU A 45 -0.31 6.78 9.54
C LEU A 45 -0.42 5.56 10.46
N VAL A 46 -0.14 4.39 9.87
CA VAL A 46 0.06 3.11 10.56
C VAL A 46 1.50 2.68 10.28
N LYS A 47 2.21 2.26 11.32
CA LYS A 47 3.52 1.62 11.23
C LYS A 47 3.30 0.12 11.05
N LEU A 48 3.80 -0.43 9.96
CA LEU A 48 3.67 -1.84 9.63
C LEU A 48 5.06 -2.49 9.68
N GLN A 49 5.15 -3.67 10.29
CA GLN A 49 6.25 -4.59 10.09
C GLN A 49 5.80 -5.68 9.11
N LEU A 50 6.65 -5.97 8.15
CA LEU A 50 6.36 -6.93 7.10
C LEU A 50 7.40 -8.04 7.05
N ASP A 51 6.95 -9.24 6.68
CA ASP A 51 7.77 -10.28 6.09
C ASP A 51 7.71 -10.15 4.56
N ASP A 52 8.82 -9.77 3.95
CA ASP A 52 9.00 -9.65 2.50
C ASP A 52 9.88 -10.77 1.93
N GLY A 53 10.10 -11.85 2.67
CA GLY A 53 10.95 -12.98 2.27
C GLY A 53 12.46 -12.70 2.36
N SER A 54 12.91 -11.51 2.78
CA SER A 54 14.34 -11.20 2.96
C SER A 54 14.97 -11.81 4.22
N GLY A 55 14.15 -12.39 5.11
CA GLY A 55 14.58 -12.90 6.41
C GLY A 55 14.77 -11.81 7.47
N GLN A 56 14.53 -10.53 7.15
CA GLN A 56 14.51 -9.43 8.11
C GLN A 56 13.16 -8.71 8.07
N PRO A 57 12.59 -8.31 9.21
CA PRO A 57 11.36 -7.54 9.22
C PRO A 57 11.58 -6.18 8.55
N ARG A 58 10.70 -5.84 7.60
CA ARG A 58 10.70 -4.55 6.92
C ARG A 58 9.68 -3.61 7.54
N GLN A 59 10.11 -2.41 7.91
CA GLN A 59 9.24 -1.35 8.37
C GLN A 59 8.75 -0.47 7.21
N ILE A 60 7.46 -0.20 7.16
CA ILE A 60 6.86 0.84 6.31
C ILE A 60 5.80 1.64 7.07
N CYS A 61 5.70 2.92 6.77
CA CYS A 61 4.66 3.80 7.30
C CYS A 61 3.60 4.06 6.22
N ALA A 62 2.36 3.64 6.49
CA ALA A 62 1.27 3.70 5.52
C ALA A 62 0.15 4.63 5.95
N GLY A 63 -0.31 5.50 5.04
CA GLY A 63 -1.38 6.46 5.26
C GLY A 63 -2.78 5.87 5.16
N ILE A 64 -3.05 4.80 5.92
CA ILE A 64 -4.28 3.98 5.79
C ILE A 64 -5.13 3.93 7.07
N ARG A 65 -4.75 4.68 8.11
CA ARG A 65 -5.42 4.63 9.43
C ARG A 65 -6.90 5.02 9.39
N GLY A 66 -7.28 5.89 8.45
CA GLY A 66 -8.69 6.27 8.23
C GLY A 66 -9.55 5.17 7.60
N HIS A 67 -8.94 4.10 7.06
CA HIS A 67 -9.65 3.05 6.32
C HIS A 67 -9.52 1.67 6.94
N TYR A 68 -8.47 1.42 7.73
CA TYR A 68 -8.19 0.12 8.31
C TYR A 68 -7.76 0.24 9.77
N GLN A 69 -8.30 -0.63 10.61
CA GLN A 69 -7.79 -0.80 11.96
C GLN A 69 -6.53 -1.68 11.94
N PRO A 70 -5.48 -1.37 12.73
CA PRO A 70 -4.23 -2.13 12.73
C PRO A 70 -4.41 -3.64 12.90
N ASP A 71 -5.27 -4.07 13.83
CA ASP A 71 -5.50 -5.49 14.13
C ASP A 71 -6.06 -6.27 12.93
N GLN A 72 -6.80 -5.61 12.04
CA GLN A 72 -7.38 -6.24 10.85
C GLN A 72 -6.34 -6.48 9.76
N LEU A 73 -5.18 -5.84 9.84
CA LEU A 73 -4.11 -5.91 8.85
C LEU A 73 -3.17 -7.08 9.11
N ILE A 74 -3.00 -7.48 10.37
CA ILE A 74 -2.07 -8.54 10.77
C ILE A 74 -2.43 -9.84 10.05
N GLY A 75 -1.43 -10.48 9.44
CA GLY A 75 -1.58 -11.72 8.69
C GLY A 75 -1.98 -11.54 7.23
N ARG A 76 -2.44 -10.36 6.79
CA ARG A 76 -2.80 -10.11 5.39
C ARG A 76 -1.58 -10.05 4.49
N GLN A 77 -1.76 -10.47 3.24
CA GLN A 77 -0.79 -10.26 2.17
C GLN A 77 -1.09 -8.96 1.42
N ILE A 78 -0.05 -8.21 1.13
CA ILE A 78 -0.09 -6.95 0.38
C ILE A 78 1.01 -6.90 -0.68
N ILE A 79 0.85 -6.03 -1.67
CA ILE A 79 1.90 -5.72 -2.63
C ILE A 79 2.67 -4.48 -2.17
N ILE A 80 4.00 -4.54 -2.20
CA ILE A 80 4.88 -3.43 -1.87
C ILE A 80 5.86 -3.12 -3.01
N VAL A 81 6.35 -1.88 -3.04
CA VAL A 81 7.59 -1.51 -3.72
C VAL A 81 8.75 -1.68 -2.74
N ALA A 82 9.60 -2.67 -2.97
CA ALA A 82 10.64 -3.10 -2.04
C ALA A 82 11.97 -2.35 -2.21
N ASN A 83 12.23 -1.75 -3.38
CA ASN A 83 13.48 -1.07 -3.70
C ASN A 83 13.41 0.47 -3.66
N LEU A 84 12.42 1.05 -2.97
CA LEU A 84 12.42 2.48 -2.68
C LEU A 84 13.49 2.81 -1.64
N ALA A 85 14.24 3.89 -1.88
CA ALA A 85 15.18 4.43 -0.91
C ALA A 85 14.46 4.73 0.43
N PRO A 86 15.05 4.37 1.58
CA PRO A 86 14.46 4.66 2.89
C PRO A 86 14.14 6.15 3.06
N ARG A 87 12.99 6.46 3.65
CA ARG A 87 12.61 7.83 4.00
C ARG A 87 12.15 7.91 5.45
N LYS A 88 12.55 8.97 6.14
CA LYS A 88 12.05 9.28 7.48
C LYS A 88 10.72 10.02 7.38
N ILE A 89 9.70 9.50 8.04
CA ILE A 89 8.37 10.10 8.14
C ILE A 89 8.11 10.36 9.62
N ARG A 90 8.14 11.63 10.01
CA ARG A 90 7.89 12.08 11.41
C ARG A 90 8.65 11.28 12.49
N GLY A 91 9.91 10.97 12.21
CA GLY A 91 10.83 10.27 13.11
C GLY A 91 10.97 8.77 12.86
N GLU A 92 10.01 8.15 12.17
CA GLU A 92 10.05 6.72 11.84
C GLU A 92 10.63 6.48 10.46
N GLU A 93 11.42 5.41 10.28
CA GLU A 93 11.95 5.02 8.98
C GLU A 93 10.93 4.18 8.20
N SER A 94 10.71 4.51 6.93
CA SER A 94 9.86 3.76 6.01
C SER A 94 10.72 3.26 4.85
N ARG A 95 10.82 1.93 4.71
CA ARG A 95 11.64 1.23 3.71
C ARG A 95 10.78 0.62 2.62
N GLY A 96 9.98 1.42 1.95
CA GLY A 96 9.08 0.95 0.90
C GLY A 96 7.76 1.70 0.87
N MET A 97 6.85 1.18 0.05
CA MET A 97 5.50 1.68 -0.10
C MET A 97 4.56 0.52 -0.40
N LEU A 98 3.46 0.41 0.33
CA LEU A 98 2.39 -0.51 -0.06
C LEU A 98 1.58 0.07 -1.23
N LEU A 99 1.02 -0.81 -2.04
CA LEU A 99 0.15 -0.43 -3.15
C LEU A 99 -1.33 -0.54 -2.75
N ALA A 100 -2.11 0.47 -3.12
CA ALA A 100 -3.54 0.53 -2.90
C ALA A 100 -4.24 1.25 -4.04
N ALA A 101 -5.45 0.83 -4.36
CA ALA A 101 -6.36 1.57 -5.23
C ALA A 101 -7.04 2.70 -4.44
N SER A 102 -7.31 3.82 -5.11
CA SER A 102 -8.13 4.91 -4.59
C SER A 102 -9.07 5.41 -5.67
N ASP A 103 -10.32 5.67 -5.31
CA ASP A 103 -11.37 6.16 -6.22
C ASP A 103 -11.49 7.69 -6.26
N ALA A 104 -10.90 8.39 -5.28
CA ALA A 104 -10.90 9.85 -5.22
C ALA A 104 -9.48 10.44 -5.02
N PRO A 105 -9.27 11.73 -5.38
CA PRO A 105 -8.06 12.47 -5.07
C PRO A 105 -7.69 12.45 -3.59
N LYS A 106 -6.41 12.75 -3.30
CA LYS A 106 -5.84 12.63 -1.96
C LYS A 106 -6.56 13.47 -0.89
N ASP A 107 -7.16 14.59 -1.29
CA ASP A 107 -7.79 15.57 -0.41
C ASP A 107 -9.33 15.45 -0.37
N SER A 108 -9.90 14.40 -0.96
CA SER A 108 -11.34 14.13 -0.91
C SER A 108 -11.73 13.42 0.39
N GLU A 109 -12.78 13.91 1.05
CA GLU A 109 -13.32 13.36 2.31
C GLU A 109 -13.92 11.95 2.13
N GLU A 110 -14.50 11.66 0.97
CA GLU A 110 -15.13 10.37 0.64
C GLU A 110 -14.16 9.37 -0.03
N ARG A 111 -12.84 9.61 0.08
CA ARG A 111 -11.84 8.76 -0.56
C ARG A 111 -11.87 7.35 0.01
N ARG A 112 -12.04 6.34 -0.84
CA ARG A 112 -11.85 4.93 -0.44
C ARG A 112 -10.43 4.49 -0.76
N ILE A 113 -9.82 3.72 0.15
CA ILE A 113 -8.51 3.09 -0.09
C ILE A 113 -8.68 1.59 0.02
N ILE A 114 -8.26 0.86 -1.02
CA ILE A 114 -8.31 -0.60 -1.09
C ILE A 114 -6.91 -1.15 -1.32
N LEU A 115 -6.37 -1.88 -0.34
CA LEU A 115 -5.06 -2.51 -0.44
C LEU A 115 -5.03 -3.54 -1.58
N LEU A 116 -3.97 -3.53 -2.37
CA LEU A 116 -3.75 -4.57 -3.38
C LEU A 116 -3.15 -5.81 -2.73
N ALA A 117 -3.64 -6.98 -3.13
CA ALA A 117 -3.25 -8.28 -2.60
C ALA A 117 -3.32 -9.33 -3.73
N PRO A 118 -2.55 -10.43 -3.64
CA PRO A 118 -2.72 -11.56 -4.55
C PRO A 118 -4.11 -12.21 -4.35
N MET A 119 -4.66 -12.80 -5.41
CA MET A 119 -5.95 -13.50 -5.36
C MET A 119 -5.91 -14.82 -4.57
N SER A 120 -4.72 -15.32 -4.27
CA SER A 120 -4.48 -16.54 -3.50
C SER A 120 -3.18 -16.39 -2.72
N GLU A 121 -3.02 -17.19 -1.67
CA GLU A 121 -1.79 -17.15 -0.89
C GLU A 121 -0.57 -17.54 -1.72
N ILE A 122 0.53 -16.82 -1.51
CA ILE A 122 1.82 -17.10 -2.12
C ILE A 122 2.94 -16.81 -1.12
N ALA A 123 4.12 -17.40 -1.28
CA ALA A 123 5.24 -17.16 -0.35
C ALA A 123 5.59 -15.66 -0.24
N PRO A 124 5.82 -15.12 0.97
CA PRO A 124 6.43 -13.80 1.14
C PRO A 124 7.70 -13.64 0.30
N GLY A 125 7.89 -12.48 -0.30
CA GLY A 125 9.01 -12.19 -1.21
C GLY A 125 8.81 -12.62 -2.66
N SER A 126 7.66 -13.24 -2.99
CA SER A 126 7.31 -13.51 -4.38
C SER A 126 7.28 -12.22 -5.20
N THR A 127 7.93 -12.26 -6.37
CA THR A 127 7.99 -11.15 -7.32
C THR A 127 6.64 -10.94 -8.00
N VAL A 128 6.27 -9.68 -8.23
CA VAL A 128 5.18 -9.30 -9.13
C VAL A 128 5.79 -8.81 -10.45
N SER A 129 5.33 -9.38 -11.56
CA SER A 129 5.87 -9.16 -12.92
C SER A 129 4.78 -9.12 -13.96
#